data_AF-A0A382UIR6-F1
#
_entry.id   AF-A0A382UIR6-F1
#
_cell.length_a   1.000
_cell.length_b   1.000
_cell.length_c   1.000
_cell.angle_alpha   90.00
_cell.angle_beta   90.00
_cell.angle_gamma   90.00
#
_symmetry.space_group_name_H-M   'P 1'
#
loop_
_entity.id
_entity.type
_entity.pdbx_description
1 polymer ?
#
loop_
_entity_poly.entity_id
_entity_poly.type
_entity_poly.pdbx_seq_one_letter_code
_entity_poly.pdbx_strand_id
1 'polypeptide(L)'
;MNIILNSYCNLKCNYCFADEYMEDTVRTSGKAMDFNYFANELLPRIKNSPVINFMGGEPTLHPEFNSIFTQTFDAMPPYTSLGLFTNGLMGNKVLNTLVNVIGRDGALKRKITFSVLLNWQTLDNISEKNHVRCREVAETLMRKNGYSVTFSINLYSKDQDIESQCEQIDEIYQSVGLPEGQQYRIRVSPAFPIVGGESNIYLPIRDYPPLGRKMFQLLKRFPQMAFRFDCSFPP
;
A
#
# COMPACT_ATOMS: atom_id res chain seq x y z
N MET A 1 -10.19 -8.16 9.02
CA MET A 1 -9.78 -7.34 10.17
C MET A 1 -8.71 -6.38 9.70
N ASN A 2 -8.91 -5.09 9.93
CA ASN A 2 -7.93 -4.06 9.64
C ASN A 2 -7.25 -3.66 10.96
N ILE A 3 -5.93 -3.64 10.98
CA ILE A 3 -5.13 -3.35 12.17
C ILE A 3 -4.29 -2.10 11.88
N ILE A 4 -4.60 -1.01 12.57
CA ILE A 4 -3.84 0.23 12.52
C ILE A 4 -2.66 0.09 13.48
N LEU A 5 -1.44 0.01 12.97
CA LEU A 5 -0.25 -0.16 13.82
C LEU A 5 0.25 1.14 14.43
N ASN A 6 0.09 2.26 13.73
CA ASN A 6 0.54 3.57 14.19
C ASN A 6 -0.11 4.70 13.40
N SER A 7 -0.04 5.91 13.94
CA SER A 7 -0.54 7.17 13.36
C SER A 7 0.58 8.16 13.01
N TYR A 8 1.74 7.66 12.58
CA TYR A 8 2.83 8.51 12.06
C TYR A 8 3.35 7.97 10.74
N CYS A 9 3.81 8.85 9.87
CA CYS A 9 4.27 8.52 8.51
C CYS A 9 5.55 9.33 8.20
N ASN A 10 6.39 8.77 7.34
CA ASN A 10 7.57 9.42 6.80
C ASN A 10 7.29 10.16 5.46
N LEU A 11 6.03 10.28 5.06
CA LEU A 11 5.56 11.11 3.96
C LEU A 11 4.51 12.10 4.45
N LYS A 12 4.44 13.25 3.79
CA LYS A 12 3.37 14.25 3.97
C LYS A 12 2.67 14.46 2.63
N CYS A 13 1.70 13.59 2.34
CA CYS A 13 0.96 13.68 1.08
C CYS A 13 -0.03 14.85 1.15
N ASN A 14 -0.10 15.67 0.11
CA ASN A 14 -1.01 16.81 0.02
C ASN A 14 -2.50 16.44 0.09
N TYR A 15 -2.82 15.16 -0.14
CA TYR A 15 -4.16 14.59 -0.10
C TYR A 15 -4.45 13.76 1.16
N CYS A 16 -3.51 13.70 2.12
CA CYS A 16 -3.62 12.85 3.30
C CYS A 16 -4.87 13.22 4.13
N PHE A 17 -5.87 12.35 4.16
CA PHE A 17 -7.08 12.55 4.97
C PHE A 17 -6.82 12.38 6.48
N ALA A 18 -5.72 11.71 6.83
CA ALA A 18 -5.36 11.43 8.20
C ALA A 18 -4.49 12.52 8.81
N ASP A 19 -4.11 13.59 8.07
CA ASP A 19 -3.13 14.59 8.52
C ASP A 19 -3.51 15.18 9.89
N GLU A 20 -4.79 15.46 10.12
CA GLU A 20 -5.29 15.98 11.42
C GLU A 20 -5.11 15.01 12.59
N TYR A 21 -5.03 13.70 12.31
CA TYR A 21 -4.80 12.64 13.30
C TYR A 21 -3.32 12.22 13.34
N MET A 22 -2.49 12.75 12.44
CA MET A 22 -1.10 12.37 12.19
C MET A 22 -0.19 13.50 12.70
N GLU A 23 -0.15 13.65 14.01
CA GLU A 23 0.79 14.57 14.64
C GLU A 23 2.23 14.02 14.50
N ASP A 24 3.06 14.72 13.73
CA ASP A 24 4.52 14.56 13.55
C ASP A 24 5.02 13.39 12.69
N THR A 25 6.07 13.67 11.89
CA THR A 25 6.90 12.68 11.19
C THR A 25 7.82 11.89 12.13
N VAL A 26 7.71 12.12 13.44
CA VAL A 26 8.57 11.60 14.50
C VAL A 26 7.83 10.56 15.33
N ARG A 27 8.51 9.44 15.63
CA ARG A 27 8.01 8.39 16.53
C ARG A 27 7.67 8.99 17.90
N THR A 28 6.39 9.25 18.16
CA THR A 28 5.91 9.80 19.43
C THR A 28 5.35 8.67 20.29
N SER A 29 5.62 8.69 21.60
CA SER A 29 5.03 7.75 22.56
C SER A 29 3.50 7.80 22.50
N GLY A 30 2.83 6.65 22.50
CA GLY A 30 1.37 6.55 22.42
C GLY A 30 0.75 6.59 21.01
N LYS A 31 1.54 6.86 19.95
CA LYS A 31 1.08 6.85 18.55
C LYS A 31 1.36 5.54 17.81
N ALA A 32 1.92 4.57 18.50
CA ALA A 32 2.13 3.21 18.05
C ALA A 32 1.32 2.25 18.93
N MET A 33 0.81 1.19 18.34
CA MET A 33 0.18 0.10 19.07
C MET A 33 1.16 -0.48 20.10
N ASP A 34 0.72 -0.60 21.35
CA ASP A 34 1.53 -1.28 22.35
C ASP A 34 1.70 -2.76 21.99
N PHE A 35 2.93 -3.26 22.13
CA PHE A 35 3.24 -4.63 21.75
C PHE A 35 2.57 -5.67 22.67
N ASN A 36 2.45 -5.37 23.97
CA ASN A 36 1.77 -6.29 24.90
C ASN A 36 0.27 -6.33 24.59
N TYR A 37 -0.34 -5.19 24.24
CA TYR A 37 -1.70 -5.16 23.74
C TYR A 37 -1.85 -6.03 22.48
N PHE A 38 -0.95 -5.90 21.50
CA PHE A 38 -0.97 -6.77 20.32
C PHE A 38 -0.91 -8.26 20.71
N ALA A 39 0.06 -8.65 21.54
CA ALA A 39 0.32 -10.05 21.89
C ALA A 39 -0.82 -10.66 22.71
N ASN A 40 -1.39 -9.90 23.65
CA ASN A 40 -2.39 -10.42 24.60
C ASN A 40 -3.82 -10.27 24.09
N GLU A 41 -4.13 -9.23 23.31
CA GLU A 41 -5.50 -8.90 22.91
C GLU A 41 -5.80 -9.17 21.43
N LEU A 42 -4.89 -8.82 20.53
CA LEU A 42 -5.12 -8.93 19.09
C LEU A 42 -4.71 -10.28 18.53
N LEU A 43 -3.51 -10.77 18.88
CA LEU A 43 -2.97 -12.02 18.37
C LEU A 43 -3.91 -13.23 18.61
N PRO A 44 -4.61 -13.35 19.76
CA PRO A 44 -5.61 -14.41 19.93
C PRO A 44 -6.79 -14.32 18.95
N ARG A 45 -7.19 -13.10 18.54
CA ARG A 45 -8.29 -12.85 17.60
C ARG A 45 -7.89 -13.09 16.14
N ILE A 46 -6.59 -12.96 15.82
CA ILE A 46 -6.05 -13.21 14.47
C ILE A 46 -6.30 -14.64 14.01
N LYS A 47 -6.22 -15.62 14.93
CA LYS A 47 -6.45 -17.05 14.61
C LYS A 47 -7.81 -17.34 13.99
N ASN A 48 -8.81 -16.51 14.26
CA ASN A 48 -10.18 -16.66 13.78
C ASN A 48 -10.54 -15.68 12.65
N SER A 49 -9.57 -14.91 12.15
CA SER A 49 -9.80 -13.86 11.17
C SER A 49 -9.27 -14.30 9.80
N PRO A 50 -10.14 -14.48 8.78
CA PRO A 50 -9.72 -14.99 7.47
C PRO A 50 -8.91 -13.96 6.66
N VAL A 51 -9.04 -12.68 6.99
CA VAL A 51 -8.34 -11.57 6.33
C VAL A 51 -7.80 -10.63 7.40
N ILE A 52 -6.50 -10.37 7.37
CA ILE A 52 -5.81 -9.37 8.20
C ILE A 52 -5.17 -8.34 7.28
N ASN A 53 -5.37 -7.05 7.52
CA ASN A 53 -4.65 -5.99 6.82
C ASN A 53 -3.94 -5.09 7.82
N PHE A 54 -2.62 -4.94 7.67
CA PHE A 54 -1.86 -3.92 8.37
C PHE A 54 -1.93 -2.59 7.62
N MET A 55 -2.28 -1.55 8.36
CA MET A 55 -2.41 -0.18 7.87
C MET A 55 -2.08 0.83 8.98
N GLY A 56 -2.28 2.11 8.70
CA GLY A 56 -1.95 3.22 9.58
C GLY A 56 -1.30 4.34 8.76
N GLY A 57 -0.47 5.13 9.42
CA GLY A 57 0.37 6.13 8.77
C GLY A 57 1.35 5.52 7.77
N GLU A 58 2.48 5.03 8.28
CA GLU A 58 3.31 4.04 7.61
C GLU A 58 3.57 2.87 8.58
N PRO A 59 2.88 1.72 8.42
CA PRO A 59 2.95 0.61 9.37
C PRO A 59 4.35 0.04 9.55
N THR A 60 5.19 0.09 8.51
CA THR A 60 6.55 -0.47 8.58
C THR A 60 7.50 0.34 9.47
N LEU A 61 7.11 1.54 9.89
CA LEU A 61 7.89 2.34 10.85
C LEU A 61 7.64 1.95 12.31
N HIS A 62 6.68 1.05 12.60
CA HIS A 62 6.45 0.53 13.93
C HIS A 62 7.73 -0.12 14.49
N PRO A 63 8.19 0.20 15.74
CA PRO A 63 9.43 -0.35 16.28
C PRO A 63 9.45 -1.88 16.30
N GLU A 64 8.31 -2.47 16.67
CA GLU A 64 8.09 -3.92 16.73
C GLU A 64 7.46 -4.50 15.46
N PHE A 65 7.53 -3.81 14.31
CA PHE A 65 6.86 -4.26 13.08
C PHE A 65 7.19 -5.72 12.73
N ASN A 66 8.48 -6.08 12.74
CA ASN A 66 8.90 -7.44 12.40
C ASN A 66 8.35 -8.49 13.38
N SER A 67 8.32 -8.18 14.68
CA SER A 67 7.78 -9.05 15.72
C SER A 67 6.29 -9.26 15.50
N ILE A 68 5.54 -8.17 15.34
CA ILE A 68 4.09 -8.17 15.09
C ILE A 68 3.74 -8.93 13.81
N PHE A 69 4.43 -8.61 12.72
CA PHE A 69 4.19 -9.20 11.41
C PHE A 69 4.47 -10.71 11.41
N THR A 70 5.61 -11.13 11.97
CA THR A 70 6.00 -12.54 12.03
C THR A 70 5.05 -13.33 12.90
N GLN A 71 4.71 -12.86 14.11
CA GLN A 71 3.78 -13.55 15.00
C GLN A 71 2.37 -13.63 14.39
N THR A 72 1.92 -12.58 13.70
CA THR A 72 0.66 -12.59 12.96
C THR A 72 0.69 -13.65 11.88
N PHE A 73 1.71 -13.62 11.02
CA PHE A 73 1.88 -14.61 9.97
C PHE A 73 1.86 -16.02 10.55
N ASP A 74 2.67 -16.30 11.58
CA ASP A 74 2.77 -17.61 12.25
C ASP A 74 1.45 -18.08 12.87
N ALA A 75 0.65 -17.17 13.41
CA ALA A 75 -0.66 -17.50 13.98
C ALA A 75 -1.77 -17.73 12.94
N MET A 76 -1.61 -17.25 11.70
CA MET A 76 -2.66 -17.36 10.69
C MET A 76 -2.82 -18.81 10.15
N PRO A 77 -4.06 -19.31 10.03
CA PRO A 77 -4.32 -20.61 9.41
C PRO A 77 -4.11 -20.57 7.88
N PRO A 78 -3.92 -21.73 7.22
CA PRO A 78 -3.91 -21.82 5.76
C PRO A 78 -5.20 -21.27 5.13
N TYR A 79 -5.12 -20.85 3.86
CA TYR A 79 -6.23 -20.28 3.08
C TYR A 79 -6.79 -18.96 3.60
N THR A 80 -5.94 -18.18 4.28
CA THR A 80 -6.24 -16.83 4.73
C THR A 80 -5.47 -15.78 3.93
N SER A 81 -5.80 -14.50 4.15
CA SER A 81 -5.14 -13.38 3.47
C SER A 81 -4.52 -12.41 4.46
N LEU A 82 -3.24 -12.11 4.25
CA LEU A 82 -2.49 -11.06 4.95
C LEU A 82 -2.23 -9.92 3.96
N GLY A 83 -2.64 -8.71 4.30
CA GLY A 83 -2.40 -7.50 3.54
C GLY A 83 -1.47 -6.54 4.29
N LEU A 84 -0.59 -5.86 3.57
CA LEU A 84 0.21 -4.74 4.08
C LEU A 84 0.01 -3.52 3.20
N PHE A 85 -0.48 -2.43 3.77
CA PHE A 85 -0.68 -1.15 3.11
C PHE A 85 0.52 -0.26 3.45
N THR A 86 1.32 0.13 2.47
CA THR A 86 2.59 0.83 2.72
C THR A 86 2.90 1.81 1.59
N ASN A 87 3.69 2.83 1.89
CA ASN A 87 4.27 3.76 0.93
C ASN A 87 5.58 3.26 0.29
N GLY A 88 6.14 2.12 0.72
CA GLY A 88 7.34 1.56 0.11
C GLY A 88 8.67 2.00 0.73
N LEU A 89 8.68 2.81 1.78
CA LEU A 89 9.91 3.41 2.35
C LEU A 89 10.50 2.66 3.55
N MET A 90 10.22 1.38 3.67
CA MET A 90 10.72 0.55 4.77
C MET A 90 12.24 0.33 4.71
N GLY A 91 12.84 0.20 5.89
CA GLY A 91 14.25 -0.16 6.03
C GLY A 91 14.54 -1.61 5.62
N ASN A 92 15.80 -1.93 5.37
CA ASN A 92 16.24 -3.26 4.89
C ASN A 92 15.84 -4.40 5.83
N LYS A 93 15.84 -4.19 7.15
CA LYS A 93 15.42 -5.21 8.12
C LYS A 93 13.96 -5.62 7.91
N VAL A 94 13.08 -4.67 7.60
CA VAL A 94 11.67 -4.95 7.30
C VAL A 94 11.54 -5.61 5.92
N LEU A 95 12.20 -5.05 4.90
CA LEU A 95 12.19 -5.62 3.55
C LEU A 95 12.61 -7.09 3.54
N ASN A 96 13.69 -7.44 4.25
CA ASN A 96 14.16 -8.81 4.36
C ASN A 96 13.12 -9.75 4.99
N THR A 97 12.40 -9.29 6.01
CA THR A 97 11.28 -10.04 6.61
C THR A 97 10.17 -10.28 5.57
N LEU A 98 9.79 -9.26 4.81
CA LEU A 98 8.77 -9.39 3.76
C LEU A 98 9.19 -10.34 2.65
N VAL A 99 10.44 -10.27 2.18
CA VAL A 99 11.00 -11.17 1.16
C VAL A 99 10.97 -12.63 1.62
N ASN A 100 11.31 -12.89 2.89
CA ASN A 100 11.26 -14.23 3.46
C ASN A 100 9.83 -14.77 3.48
N VAL A 101 8.86 -13.95 3.89
CA VAL A 101 7.45 -14.34 3.94
C VAL A 101 6.85 -14.49 2.55
N ILE A 102 7.21 -13.67 1.57
CA ILE A 102 6.69 -13.75 0.19
C ILE A 102 7.20 -14.98 -0.57
N GLY A 103 8.37 -15.49 -0.19
CA GLY A 103 9.03 -16.59 -0.87
C GLY A 103 8.30 -17.93 -0.81
N ARG A 104 8.83 -18.90 -1.56
CA ARG A 104 8.29 -20.28 -1.65
C ARG A 104 8.13 -20.93 -0.27
N ASP A 105 9.07 -20.73 0.63
CA ASP A 105 9.06 -21.31 1.98
C ASP A 105 8.17 -20.57 2.99
N GLY A 106 7.65 -19.40 2.61
CA GLY A 106 6.77 -18.58 3.44
C GLY A 106 5.29 -18.79 3.11
N ALA A 107 4.65 -17.73 2.64
CA ALA A 107 3.22 -17.61 2.42
C ALA A 107 2.69 -18.67 1.43
N LEU A 108 3.47 -18.96 0.38
CA LEU A 108 3.13 -19.99 -0.60
C LEU A 108 3.05 -21.39 0.03
N LYS A 109 4.08 -21.81 0.78
CA LYS A 109 4.09 -23.11 1.49
C LYS A 109 2.95 -23.22 2.51
N ARG A 110 2.63 -22.12 3.19
CA ARG A 110 1.56 -22.07 4.20
C ARG A 110 0.17 -21.84 3.61
N LYS A 111 0.06 -21.69 2.29
CA LYS A 111 -1.18 -21.38 1.57
C LYS A 111 -1.87 -20.12 2.10
N ILE A 112 -1.10 -19.13 2.51
CA ILE A 112 -1.57 -17.81 2.91
C ILE A 112 -1.35 -16.87 1.73
N THR A 113 -2.38 -16.12 1.33
CA THR A 113 -2.21 -15.05 0.36
C THR A 113 -1.60 -13.84 1.06
N PHE A 114 -0.34 -13.54 0.78
CA PHE A 114 0.28 -12.30 1.25
C PHE A 114 0.33 -11.27 0.11
N SER A 115 -0.21 -10.08 0.36
CA SER A 115 -0.26 -8.99 -0.62
C SER A 115 0.21 -7.68 0.00
N VAL A 116 1.09 -6.99 -0.71
CA VAL A 116 1.55 -5.64 -0.40
C VAL A 116 0.82 -4.68 -1.32
N LEU A 117 -0.01 -3.83 -0.73
CA LEU A 117 -0.60 -2.70 -1.42
C LEU A 117 0.34 -1.50 -1.28
N LEU A 118 1.08 -1.21 -2.36
CA LEU A 118 2.10 -0.17 -2.37
C LEU A 118 1.54 1.11 -2.97
N ASN A 119 1.42 2.15 -2.17
CA ASN A 119 0.94 3.45 -2.63
C ASN A 119 2.03 4.17 -3.44
N TRP A 120 1.81 4.31 -4.75
CA TRP A 120 2.72 4.95 -5.68
C TRP A 120 2.45 6.46 -5.72
N GLN A 121 3.49 7.27 -5.54
CA GLN A 121 3.36 8.71 -5.30
C GLN A 121 3.92 9.52 -6.46
N THR A 122 3.31 10.67 -6.72
CA THR A 122 3.90 11.74 -7.54
C THR A 122 4.99 12.46 -6.76
N LEU A 123 5.89 13.17 -7.47
CA LEU A 123 6.94 13.98 -6.85
C LEU A 123 6.41 15.15 -6.00
N ASP A 124 5.13 15.51 -6.13
CA ASP A 124 4.46 16.43 -5.21
C ASP A 124 4.44 15.91 -3.75
N ASN A 125 4.48 14.57 -3.60
CA ASN A 125 4.24 13.88 -2.34
C ASN A 125 5.45 13.07 -1.84
N ILE A 126 6.48 12.91 -2.67
CA ILE A 126 7.67 12.12 -2.37
C ILE A 126 8.91 12.72 -3.04
N SER A 127 10.06 12.68 -2.36
CA SER A 127 11.34 13.06 -2.99
C SER A 127 11.78 12.01 -4.02
N GLU A 128 12.55 12.41 -5.03
CA GLU A 128 13.14 11.49 -6.02
C GLU A 128 13.91 10.31 -5.38
N LYS A 129 14.74 10.58 -4.37
CA LYS A 129 15.48 9.54 -3.63
C LYS A 129 14.56 8.47 -3.05
N ASN A 130 13.47 8.91 -2.42
CA ASN A 130 12.47 8.02 -1.83
C ASN A 130 11.69 7.27 -2.93
N HIS A 131 11.42 7.92 -4.06
CA HIS A 131 10.79 7.28 -5.20
C HIS A 131 11.64 6.13 -5.78
N VAL A 132 12.95 6.34 -5.92
CA VAL A 132 13.91 5.28 -6.29
C VAL A 132 13.86 4.13 -5.28
N ARG A 133 13.83 4.45 -3.97
CA ARG A 133 13.71 3.43 -2.93
C ARG A 133 12.40 2.62 -3.04
N CYS A 134 11.27 3.25 -3.31
CA CYS A 134 10.00 2.55 -3.51
C CYS A 134 10.06 1.59 -4.70
N ARG A 135 10.73 2.00 -5.79
CA ARG A 135 10.97 1.14 -6.97
C ARG A 135 11.80 -0.08 -6.59
N GLU A 136 12.92 0.10 -5.89
CA GLU A 136 13.78 -1.00 -5.43
C GLU A 136 13.00 -2.02 -4.59
N VAL A 137 12.18 -1.52 -3.65
CA VAL A 137 11.34 -2.37 -2.79
C VAL A 137 10.34 -3.16 -3.64
N ALA A 138 9.61 -2.49 -4.54
CA ALA A 138 8.63 -3.14 -5.39
C ALA A 138 9.27 -4.23 -6.26
N GLU A 139 10.35 -3.92 -6.97
CA GLU A 139 11.07 -4.87 -7.82
C GLU A 139 11.62 -6.05 -7.01
N THR A 140 12.16 -5.80 -5.81
CA THR A 140 12.69 -6.86 -4.92
C THR A 140 11.59 -7.84 -4.52
N LEU A 141 10.43 -7.34 -4.11
CA LEU A 141 9.30 -8.18 -3.70
C LEU A 141 8.71 -8.95 -4.90
N MET A 142 8.53 -8.27 -6.03
CA MET A 142 7.95 -8.85 -7.24
C MET A 142 8.84 -9.91 -7.88
N ARG A 143 10.17 -9.72 -7.90
CA ARG A 143 11.12 -10.77 -8.36
C ARG A 143 11.06 -12.02 -7.49
N LYS A 144 10.75 -11.86 -6.19
CA LYS A 144 10.56 -13.00 -5.29
C LYS A 144 9.23 -13.72 -5.56
N ASN A 145 8.17 -12.96 -5.83
CA ASN A 145 6.85 -13.45 -6.21
C ASN A 145 6.07 -12.34 -6.95
N GLY A 146 5.81 -12.55 -8.25
CA GLY A 146 5.22 -11.53 -9.12
C GLY A 146 3.82 -11.04 -8.72
N TYR A 147 3.12 -11.78 -7.86
CA TYR A 147 1.79 -11.43 -7.37
C TYR A 147 1.78 -10.75 -6.00
N SER A 148 2.96 -10.51 -5.42
CA SER A 148 3.07 -9.99 -4.05
C SER A 148 2.78 -8.50 -3.94
N VAL A 149 2.90 -7.72 -5.01
CA VAL A 149 2.69 -6.26 -5.00
C VAL A 149 1.51 -5.89 -5.90
N THR A 150 0.60 -5.10 -5.34
CA THR A 150 -0.41 -4.35 -6.10
C THR A 150 -0.13 -2.87 -5.89
N PHE A 151 0.11 -2.14 -6.97
CA PHE A 151 0.26 -0.69 -6.87
C PHE A 151 -1.08 -0.02 -6.62
N SER A 152 -1.07 1.02 -5.80
CA SER A 152 -2.23 1.87 -5.53
C SER A 152 -1.88 3.31 -5.89
N ILE A 153 -2.80 4.02 -6.56
CA ILE A 153 -2.71 5.46 -6.83
C ILE A 153 -3.88 6.13 -6.14
N ASN A 154 -3.61 7.17 -5.35
CA ASN A 154 -4.67 8.06 -4.87
C ASN A 154 -4.89 9.17 -5.90
N LEU A 155 -6.15 9.36 -6.27
CA LEU A 155 -6.60 10.34 -7.24
C LEU A 155 -7.04 11.60 -6.49
N TYR A 156 -6.22 12.64 -6.49
CA TYR A 156 -6.45 13.88 -5.74
C TYR A 156 -6.61 15.11 -6.63
N SER A 157 -6.24 15.03 -7.91
CA SER A 157 -6.44 16.11 -8.88
C SER A 157 -6.59 15.55 -10.29
N LYS A 158 -7.40 16.20 -11.13
CA LYS A 158 -7.43 15.89 -12.58
C LYS A 158 -6.11 16.21 -13.29
N ASP A 159 -5.35 17.13 -12.71
CA ASP A 159 -4.09 17.63 -13.26
C ASP A 159 -2.89 16.87 -12.71
N GLN A 160 -3.09 15.90 -11.80
CA GLN A 160 -2.02 15.06 -11.32
C GLN A 160 -1.37 14.28 -12.47
N ASP A 161 -0.08 14.02 -12.33
CA ASP A 161 0.70 13.28 -13.31
C ASP A 161 0.51 11.76 -13.19
N ILE A 162 -0.73 11.32 -13.41
CA ILE A 162 -1.10 9.90 -13.45
C ILE A 162 -0.45 9.18 -14.63
N GLU A 163 -0.06 9.90 -15.69
CA GLU A 163 0.57 9.30 -16.86
C GLU A 163 1.95 8.76 -16.51
N SER A 164 2.84 9.59 -15.92
CA SER A 164 4.14 9.11 -15.49
C SER A 164 4.06 8.09 -14.36
N GLN A 165 3.08 8.17 -13.46
CA GLN A 165 2.84 7.11 -12.48
C GLN A 165 2.53 5.76 -13.16
N CYS A 166 1.68 5.76 -14.18
CA CYS A 166 1.34 4.54 -14.91
C CYS A 166 2.51 4.01 -15.75
N GLU A 167 3.25 4.89 -16.42
CA GLU A 167 4.48 4.53 -17.15
C GLU A 167 5.48 3.83 -16.23
N GLN A 168 5.77 4.41 -15.07
CA GLN A 168 6.72 3.85 -14.12
C GLN A 168 6.26 2.51 -13.54
N ILE A 169 4.96 2.37 -13.24
CA ILE A 169 4.40 1.10 -12.78
C ILE A 169 4.50 0.04 -13.88
N ASP A 170 4.18 0.39 -15.12
CA ASP A 170 4.33 -0.52 -16.25
C ASP A 170 5.79 -0.96 -16.42
N GLU A 171 6.73 -0.01 -16.42
CA GLU A 171 8.17 -0.31 -16.49
C GLU A 171 8.62 -1.28 -15.41
N ILE A 172 8.09 -1.16 -14.19
CA ILE A 172 8.41 -2.09 -13.09
C ILE A 172 7.86 -3.49 -13.41
N TYR A 173 6.61 -3.61 -13.86
CA TYR A 173 6.05 -4.91 -14.27
C TYR A 173 6.85 -5.52 -15.43
N GLN A 174 7.26 -4.72 -16.42
CA GLN A 174 8.10 -5.20 -17.52
C GLN A 174 9.49 -5.61 -17.03
N SER A 175 10.13 -4.84 -16.14
CA SER A 175 11.49 -5.10 -15.65
C SER A 175 11.59 -6.39 -14.83
N VAL A 176 10.52 -6.78 -14.14
CA VAL A 176 10.44 -8.03 -13.39
C VAL A 176 9.96 -9.22 -14.23
N GLY A 177 9.62 -9.01 -15.50
CA GLY A 177 9.26 -10.05 -16.45
C GLY A 177 7.80 -10.48 -16.36
N LEU A 178 6.85 -9.54 -16.43
CA LEU A 178 5.43 -9.85 -16.63
C LEU A 178 5.26 -10.80 -17.84
N PRO A 179 4.64 -11.99 -17.66
CA PRO A 179 4.44 -12.91 -18.77
C PRO A 179 3.58 -12.32 -19.89
N GLU A 180 3.87 -12.72 -21.12
CA GLU A 180 3.10 -12.29 -22.28
C GLU A 180 1.60 -12.62 -22.12
N GLY A 181 0.74 -11.65 -22.45
CA GLY A 181 -0.71 -11.79 -22.33
C GLY A 181 -1.26 -11.68 -20.90
N GLN A 182 -0.39 -11.55 -19.88
CA GLN A 182 -0.84 -11.38 -18.50
C GLN A 182 -1.17 -9.92 -18.20
N GLN A 183 -2.30 -9.71 -17.51
CA GLN A 183 -2.71 -8.39 -17.04
C GLN A 183 -2.29 -8.14 -15.60
N TYR A 184 -2.02 -6.88 -15.27
CA TYR A 184 -1.87 -6.41 -13.89
C TYR A 184 -2.90 -5.34 -13.55
N ARG A 185 -3.10 -5.13 -12.24
CA ARG A 185 -4.11 -4.21 -11.74
C ARG A 185 -3.45 -3.11 -10.92
N ILE A 186 -3.81 -1.87 -11.20
CA ILE A 186 -3.53 -0.71 -10.35
C ILE A 186 -4.79 -0.40 -9.57
N ARG A 187 -4.71 -0.46 -8.25
CA ARG A 187 -5.79 0.03 -7.39
C ARG A 187 -5.83 1.56 -7.49
N VAL A 188 -7.01 2.13 -7.63
CA VAL A 188 -7.20 3.57 -7.65
C VAL A 188 -8.25 3.96 -6.62
N SER A 189 -7.98 5.04 -5.89
CA SER A 189 -8.89 5.54 -4.86
C SER A 189 -8.98 7.06 -4.95
N PRO A 190 -10.17 7.66 -5.11
CA PRO A 190 -10.35 9.09 -4.97
C PRO A 190 -9.93 9.55 -3.57
N ALA A 191 -9.20 10.65 -3.48
CA ALA A 191 -8.99 11.38 -2.23
C ALA A 191 -10.27 12.14 -1.89
N PHE A 192 -10.76 11.94 -0.67
CA PHE A 192 -11.97 12.58 -0.15
C PHE A 192 -11.61 13.81 0.69
N PRO A 193 -12.48 14.84 0.72
CA PRO A 193 -12.29 15.99 1.58
C PRO A 193 -12.42 15.60 3.05
N ILE A 194 -11.59 16.20 3.91
CA ILE A 194 -11.82 16.20 5.36
C ILE A 194 -12.96 17.19 5.66
N VAL A 195 -14.00 16.71 6.36
CA VAL A 195 -15.14 17.54 6.74
C VAL A 195 -14.85 18.22 8.08
N GLY A 196 -14.84 19.56 8.10
CA GLY A 196 -14.72 20.35 9.34
C GLY A 196 -13.29 20.66 9.82
N GLY A 197 -12.29 20.51 8.94
CA GLY A 197 -10.87 20.59 9.26
C GLY A 197 -10.01 21.46 8.32
N GLU A 198 -8.68 21.46 8.50
CA GLU A 198 -7.74 22.02 7.50
C GLU A 198 -7.82 21.21 6.19
N SER A 199 -7.88 21.89 5.05
CA SER A 199 -8.24 21.25 3.78
C SER A 199 -7.08 20.44 3.19
N ASN A 200 -7.21 19.11 3.14
CA ASN A 200 -6.43 18.29 2.23
C ASN A 200 -6.85 18.54 0.77
N ILE A 201 -5.94 18.29 -0.17
CA ILE A 201 -6.31 18.25 -1.59
C ILE A 201 -7.16 17.00 -1.83
N TYR A 202 -8.34 17.19 -2.43
CA TYR A 202 -9.27 16.12 -2.75
C TYR A 202 -9.70 16.21 -4.21
N LEU A 203 -10.15 15.09 -4.78
CA LEU A 203 -10.66 15.07 -6.15
C LEU A 203 -12.14 15.46 -6.16
N PRO A 204 -12.53 16.62 -6.74
CA PRO A 204 -13.93 17.00 -6.83
C PRO A 204 -14.71 16.04 -7.74
N ILE A 205 -15.97 15.75 -7.41
CA ILE A 205 -16.83 14.85 -8.20
C ILE A 205 -16.94 15.32 -9.66
N ARG A 206 -17.01 16.64 -9.91
CA ARG A 206 -17.05 17.22 -11.27
C ARG A 206 -15.84 16.85 -12.13
N ASP A 207 -14.72 16.50 -11.50
CA ASP A 207 -13.47 16.15 -12.15
C ASP A 207 -13.31 14.63 -12.36
N TYR A 208 -14.27 13.81 -11.91
CA TYR A 208 -14.25 12.35 -12.16
C TYR A 208 -14.36 12.02 -13.66
N PRO A 209 -15.32 12.59 -14.44
CA PRO A 209 -15.40 12.30 -15.87
C PRO A 209 -14.15 12.65 -16.70
N PRO A 210 -13.53 13.84 -16.57
CA PRO A 210 -12.30 14.14 -17.31
C PRO A 210 -11.14 13.23 -16.91
N LEU A 211 -10.97 12.92 -15.62
CA LEU A 211 -9.94 11.98 -15.16
C LEU A 211 -10.20 10.55 -15.68
N GLY A 212 -11.44 10.09 -15.65
CA GLY A 212 -11.84 8.79 -16.20
C GLY A 212 -11.53 8.68 -17.71
N ARG A 213 -11.72 9.76 -18.48
CA ARG A 213 -11.29 9.81 -19.88
C ARG A 213 -9.78 9.70 -20.03
N LYS A 214 -8.99 10.40 -19.19
CA LYS A 214 -7.52 10.30 -19.17
C LYS A 214 -7.08 8.86 -18.87
N MET A 215 -7.66 8.23 -17.85
CA MET A 215 -7.42 6.83 -17.49
C MET A 215 -7.76 5.89 -18.64
N PHE A 216 -8.88 6.10 -19.34
CA PHE A 216 -9.24 5.27 -20.50
C PHE A 216 -8.22 5.38 -21.65
N GLN A 217 -7.65 6.55 -21.90
CA GLN A 217 -6.58 6.68 -22.90
C GLN A 217 -5.30 5.94 -22.46
N LEU A 218 -4.97 5.96 -21.17
CA LEU A 218 -3.84 5.18 -20.64
C LEU A 218 -4.04 3.67 -20.85
N LEU A 219 -5.25 3.15 -20.67
CA LEU A 219 -5.55 1.73 -20.95
C LEU A 219 -5.36 1.34 -22.42
N LYS A 220 -5.53 2.28 -23.36
CA LYS A 220 -5.22 2.03 -24.78
C LYS A 220 -3.72 1.97 -25.04
N ARG A 221 -2.94 2.77 -24.32
CA ARG A 221 -1.49 2.82 -24.41
C ARG A 221 -0.84 1.60 -23.73
N PHE A 222 -1.44 1.09 -22.65
CA PHE A 222 -0.97 -0.04 -21.87
C PHE A 222 -2.08 -1.11 -21.76
N PRO A 223 -2.29 -1.95 -22.79
CA PRO A 223 -3.39 -2.92 -22.85
C PRO A 223 -3.35 -4.01 -21.76
N GLN A 224 -2.19 -4.24 -21.14
CA GLN A 224 -1.97 -5.15 -20.02
C GLN A 224 -2.39 -4.56 -18.66
N MET A 225 -2.53 -3.23 -18.57
CA MET A 225 -2.92 -2.54 -17.35
C MET A 225 -4.45 -2.58 -17.19
N ALA A 226 -4.92 -2.73 -15.95
CA ALA A 226 -6.31 -2.50 -15.59
C ALA A 226 -6.40 -1.64 -14.33
N PHE A 227 -7.32 -0.68 -14.32
CA PHE A 227 -7.65 0.05 -13.09
C PHE A 227 -8.71 -0.72 -12.29
N ARG A 228 -8.49 -0.80 -10.97
CA ARG A 228 -9.47 -1.31 -10.01
C ARG A 228 -9.80 -0.22 -9.02
N PHE A 229 -11.03 0.27 -9.05
CA PHE A 229 -11.50 1.20 -8.04
C PHE A 229 -11.72 0.51 -6.70
N ASP A 230 -11.35 1.19 -5.61
CA ASP A 230 -11.78 0.77 -4.28
C ASP A 230 -13.28 1.01 -4.09
N CYS A 231 -13.89 0.33 -3.11
CA CYS A 231 -15.33 0.35 -2.80
C CYS A 231 -15.87 1.74 -2.39
N SER A 232 -15.09 2.81 -2.53
CA SER A 232 -15.40 4.19 -2.16
C SER A 232 -16.20 4.95 -3.22
N PHE A 233 -16.60 4.32 -4.32
CA PHE A 233 -17.50 4.98 -5.28
C PHE A 233 -18.88 5.12 -4.62
N PRO A 234 -19.37 6.35 -4.41
CA PRO A 234 -20.78 6.52 -4.06
C PRO A 234 -21.63 5.92 -5.19
N PRO A 235 -22.73 5.22 -4.85
CA PRO A 235 -23.63 4.59 -5.82
C PRO A 235 -24.26 5.59 -6.79
#